data_AF-A0A9X9LGZ4-F1
#
_entry.id   AF-A0A9X9LGZ4-F1
#
_cell.length_a   1.000
_cell.length_b   1.000
_cell.length_c   1.000
_cell.angle_alpha   90.00
_cell.angle_beta   90.00
_cell.angle_gamma   90.00
#
_symmetry.space_group_name_H-M   'P 1'
#
loop_
_entity.id
_entity.type
_entity.pdbx_description
1 polymer ?
#
loop_
_entity_poly.entity_id
_entity_poly.type
_entity_poly.pdbx_seq_one_letter_code
_entity_poly.pdbx_strand_id
1 'polypeptide(L)' 'MFGTRDSWILSPQFSTYVMGRMDTYFEDPLTFNPDRFSPKAPKPRFTYFPFSLGPRSCIGQQ' A
#
# COMPACT_ATOMS: atom_id res chain seq x y z
N MET A 1 -27.95 25.29 -12.00
CA MET A 1 -27.49 24.06 -12.70
C MET A 1 -25.97 23.99 -12.60
N PHE A 2 -25.43 23.54 -11.47
CA PHE A 2 -23.99 23.27 -11.33
C PHE A 2 -23.78 21.78 -11.56
N GLY A 3 -23.20 21.45 -12.72
CA GLY A 3 -23.00 20.08 -13.17
C GLY A 3 -22.07 19.32 -12.25
N THR A 4 -22.56 18.17 -11.77
CA THR A 4 -21.82 17.11 -11.06
C THR A 4 -20.88 16.37 -12.02
N ARG A 5 -19.96 17.10 -12.66
CA ARG A 5 -18.88 16.50 -13.45
C ARG A 5 -17.69 16.39 -12.52
N ASP A 6 -17.25 15.16 -12.27
CA ASP A 6 -15.98 14.80 -11.62
C ASP A 6 -16.00 14.46 -10.11
N SER A 7 -17.13 13.99 -9.58
CA SER A 7 -17.21 13.43 -8.21
C SER A 7 -16.28 12.22 -7.99
N TRP A 8 -15.81 11.56 -9.04
CA TRP A 8 -14.88 10.43 -8.96
C TRP A 8 -13.45 10.81 -8.58
N ILE A 9 -13.03 12.07 -8.80
CA ILE A 9 -11.65 12.52 -8.51
C ILE A 9 -11.37 12.54 -7.00
N LEU A 10 -12.41 12.59 -6.17
CA LEU A 10 -12.30 12.62 -4.70
C LEU A 10 -12.28 11.23 -4.05
N SER A 11 -12.29 10.15 -4.82
CA SER A 11 -12.17 8.80 -4.24
C SER A 11 -10.70 8.52 -3.91
N PRO A 12 -10.30 8.41 -2.63
CA PRO A 12 -8.93 8.06 -2.30
C PRO A 12 -8.66 6.61 -2.74
N GLN A 13 -7.77 6.46 -3.71
CA GLN A 13 -7.32 5.16 -4.19
C GLN A 13 -6.07 4.77 -3.41
N PHE A 14 -6.19 3.74 -2.58
CA PHE A 14 -5.05 3.16 -1.87
C PHE A 14 -4.52 1.95 -2.64
N SER A 15 -3.24 2.00 -3.05
CA SER A 15 -2.61 0.92 -3.82
C SER A 15 -1.29 0.50 -3.18
N THR A 16 -1.30 -0.64 -2.50
CA THR A 16 -0.07 -1.26 -1.98
C THR A 16 0.89 -1.66 -3.10
N TYR A 17 0.40 -1.86 -4.33
CA TYR A 17 1.23 -2.19 -5.49
C TYR A 17 2.13 -1.03 -5.88
N VAL A 18 1.54 0.18 -5.94
CA VAL A 18 2.26 1.41 -6.26
C VAL A 18 3.25 1.72 -5.15
N MET A 19 2.80 1.70 -3.89
CA MET A 19 3.66 2.00 -2.74
C MET A 19 4.82 1.01 -2.60
N GLY A 20 4.60 -0.28 -2.89
CA GLY A 20 5.65 -1.29 -2.87
C GLY A 20 6.72 -1.13 -3.95
N ARG A 21 6.45 -0.32 -5.00
CA ARG A 21 7.35 -0.08 -6.13
C ARG A 21 8.01 1.30 -6.13
N MET A 22 7.69 2.14 -5.15
CA MET A 22 8.30 3.45 -4.98
C MET A 22 9.61 3.33 -4.21
N ASP A 23 10.67 3.88 -4.78
CA ASP A 23 12.00 4.00 -4.16
C ASP A 23 11.97 4.86 -2.88
N THR A 24 11.03 5.80 -2.78
CA THR A 24 10.74 6.59 -1.57
C THR A 24 10.44 5.72 -0.33
N TYR A 25 9.91 4.51 -0.52
CA TYR A 25 9.50 3.63 0.58
C TYR A 25 10.32 2.34 0.66
N PHE A 26 10.85 1.86 -0.47
CA PHE A 26 11.65 0.64 -0.54
C PHE A 26 12.89 0.88 -1.39
N GLU A 27 14.07 0.76 -0.77
CA GLU A 27 15.34 0.79 -1.50
C GLU A 27 15.40 -0.35 -2.52
N ASP A 28 15.82 -0.06 -3.76
CA ASP A 28 15.81 -1.00 -4.90
C ASP A 28 14.48 -1.75 -5.06
N PRO A 29 13.36 -1.06 -5.29
CA PRO A 29 12.02 -1.62 -5.12
C PRO A 29 11.71 -2.78 -6.07
N LEU A 30 12.42 -2.90 -7.19
CA LEU A 30 12.25 -3.96 -8.18
C LEU A 30 13.06 -5.23 -7.85
N THR A 31 14.00 -5.15 -6.90
CA THR A 31 14.78 -6.30 -6.45
C THR A 31 13.98 -7.14 -5.46
N PHE A 32 13.86 -8.43 -5.74
CA PHE A 32 13.27 -9.39 -4.81
C PHE A 32 14.25 -9.70 -3.68
N ASN A 33 14.06 -9.04 -2.54
CA ASN A 33 14.89 -9.23 -1.34
C ASN A 33 14.02 -9.64 -0.13
N PRO A 34 14.03 -10.93 0.28
CA PRO A 34 13.30 -11.41 1.45
C PRO A 34 13.76 -10.80 2.78
N ASP A 35 15.01 -10.35 2.89
CA ASP A 35 15.58 -9.84 4.14
C ASP A 35 14.90 -8.55 4.63
N ARG A 36 14.18 -7.85 3.74
CA ARG A 36 13.33 -6.70 4.06
C ARG A 36 12.26 -7.01 5.11
N PHE A 37 11.86 -8.28 5.23
CA PHE A 37 10.85 -8.76 6.18
C PHE A 37 11.46 -9.61 7.30
N SER A 38 12.79 -9.58 7.47
CA SER A 38 13.47 -10.31 8.54
C SER A 38 13.08 -9.77 9.93
N PRO A 39 13.20 -10.58 11.00
CA PRO A 39 12.82 -10.16 12.36
C PRO A 39 13.59 -8.94 12.89
N LYS A 40 14.78 -8.67 12.33
CA LYS A 40 15.64 -7.53 12.70
C LYS A 40 15.37 -6.29 11.85
N ALA A 41 14.69 -6.43 10.71
CA ALA A 41 14.36 -5.33 9.82
C ALA A 41 13.21 -4.49 10.39
N PRO A 42 13.22 -3.16 10.14
CA PRO A 42 12.08 -2.32 10.49
C PRO A 42 10.85 -2.73 9.69
N LYS A 43 9.70 -2.86 10.37
CA LYS A 43 8.44 -3.18 9.70
C LYS A 43 8.01 -2.02 8.78
N PRO A 44 7.54 -2.28 7.56
CA PRO A 44 7.05 -1.25 6.65
C PRO A 44 5.82 -0.55 7.26
N ARG A 45 5.93 0.76 7.49
CA ARG A 45 4.91 1.55 8.19
C ARG A 45 3.93 2.14 7.18
N PHE A 46 2.75 1.52 7.05
CA PHE A 46 1.68 1.93 6.11
C PHE A 46 2.07 1.95 4.63
N THR A 47 3.20 1.35 4.25
CA THR A 47 3.68 1.27 2.87
C THR A 47 3.51 -0.11 2.24
N TYR A 48 3.16 -1.10 3.06
CA TYR A 48 2.88 -2.48 2.63
C TYR A 48 1.65 -3.01 3.35
N PHE A 49 0.57 -3.23 2.60
CA PHE A 49 -0.71 -3.71 3.11
C PHE A 49 -1.40 -4.61 2.08
N PRO A 50 -0.81 -5.79 1.77
CA PRO A 50 -1.38 -6.72 0.79
C PRO A 50 -2.78 -7.21 1.14
N PHE A 51 -3.13 -7.20 2.42
CA PHE A 51 -4.44 -7.61 2.95
C PHE A 51 -5.31 -6.42 3.39
N SER A 52 -4.99 -5.21 2.91
CA SER A 52 -5.57 -3.95 3.41
C SER A 52 -5.29 -3.75 4.91
N LEU A 53 -5.85 -2.70 5.51
CA LEU A 53 -5.69 -2.34 6.92
C LEU A 53 -7.05 -1.93 7.52
N GLY A 54 -7.13 -1.99 8.86
CA GLY A 54 -8.29 -1.53 9.61
C GLY A 54 -9.49 -2.49 9.55
N PRO A 55 -10.72 -2.00 9.80
CA PRO A 55 -11.90 -2.84 9.98
C PRO A 55 -12.37 -3.55 8.70
N ARG A 56 -11.79 -3.21 7.55
CA ARG A 56 -12.09 -3.81 6.24
C ARG A 56 -10.88 -4.53 5.65
N SER A 57 -9.94 -4.98 6.50
CA SER A 57 -8.87 -5.87 6.08
C SER A 57 -9.42 -7.25 5.68
N CYS A 58 -8.60 -8.02 4.97
CA CYS A 58 -8.96 -9.38 4.54
C CYS A 58 -9.30 -10.26 5.74
N ILE A 59 -10.49 -10.86 5.75
CA ILE A 59 -10.93 -11.79 6.80
C ILE A 59 -10.10 -13.10 6.82
N GLY A 60 -9.47 -13.45 5.70
CA GLY A 60 -8.64 -14.66 5.56
C GLY A 60 -7.18 -14.45 5.94
N GLN A 61 -6.78 -13.24 6.36
CA GLN A 61 -5.45 -13.01 6.91
C GLN A 61 -5.42 -13.60 8.34
N GLN A 62 -4.65 -14.67 8.53
CA GLN A 62 -4.48 -15.38 9.80
C GLN A 62 -3.06 -15.21 10.33
#